data_AF-A0A7J9KXJ7-F1
#
_entry.id   AF-A0A7J9KXJ7-F1
#
_cell.length_a   1.000
_cell.length_b   1.000
_cell.length_c   1.000
_cell.angle_alpha   90.00
_cell.angle_beta   90.00
_cell.angle_gamma   90.00
#
_symmetry.space_group_name_H-M   'P 1'
#
loop_
_entity.id
_entity.type
_entity.pdbx_description
1 polymer ?
#
loop_
_entity_poly.entity_id
_entity_poly.type
_entity_poly.pdbx_seq_one_letter_code
_entity_poly.pdbx_strand_id
1 'polypeptide(L)'
;VNYFPSRYDPVRHAEKHPIPSTVCSGKREKCIIGKENNFKQPGERYRSFSADRQERFINRWIDALSDPRVTHEIRSIWISYWSQADKSLGQKIASRLNVRPSI
;
A
#
# COMPACT_ATOMS: atom_id res chain seq x y z
N VAL A 1 -10.88 31.56 -31.94
CA VAL A 1 -12.11 31.14 -31.24
C VAL A 1 -11.73 30.16 -30.13
N ASN A 2 -12.29 30.26 -28.90
CA ASN A 2 -11.89 29.42 -27.75
C ASN A 2 -12.90 28.32 -27.39
N TYR A 3 -13.76 27.94 -28.35
CA TYR A 3 -14.73 26.86 -28.22
C TYR A 3 -14.73 26.00 -29.49
N PHE A 4 -15.13 24.73 -29.35
CA PHE A 4 -15.26 23.79 -30.45
C PHE A 4 -16.62 23.07 -30.37
N PRO A 5 -17.36 22.89 -31.49
CA PRO A 5 -17.04 23.33 -32.85
C PRO A 5 -17.35 24.82 -33.10
N SER A 6 -16.60 25.47 -34.00
CA SER A 6 -16.86 26.86 -34.46
C SER A 6 -17.02 26.94 -35.98
N ARG A 7 -17.96 27.77 -36.43
CA ARG A 7 -18.13 28.12 -37.85
C ARG A 7 -17.19 29.23 -38.32
N TYR A 8 -16.68 30.06 -37.40
CA TYR A 8 -15.79 31.18 -37.71
C TYR A 8 -14.34 30.71 -37.91
N ASP A 9 -13.91 29.69 -37.16
CA ASP A 9 -12.58 29.06 -37.24
C ASP A 9 -12.76 27.52 -37.30
N PRO A 10 -13.00 26.96 -38.51
CA PRO A 10 -13.40 25.57 -38.65
C PRO A 10 -12.18 24.64 -38.52
N VAL A 11 -12.13 23.91 -37.42
CA VAL A 11 -11.22 22.76 -37.20
C VAL A 11 -12.01 21.45 -37.14
N ARG A 12 -11.35 20.28 -37.22
CA ARG A 12 -12.00 18.96 -37.16
C ARG A 12 -11.40 18.07 -36.07
N HIS A 13 -12.21 17.16 -35.53
CA HIS A 13 -11.68 16.05 -34.74
C HIS A 13 -10.74 15.18 -35.60
N ALA A 14 -9.71 14.61 -34.97
CA ALA A 14 -8.85 13.62 -35.62
C ALA A 14 -9.63 12.35 -36.00
N GLU A 15 -9.09 11.59 -36.95
CA GLU A 15 -9.66 10.31 -37.34
C GLU A 15 -9.62 9.31 -36.17
N LYS A 16 -10.67 8.48 -36.08
CA LYS A 16 -10.74 7.47 -35.02
C LYS A 16 -9.74 6.35 -35.34
N HIS A 17 -8.82 6.11 -34.41
CA HIS A 17 -8.02 4.89 -34.38
C HIS A 17 -8.69 3.84 -33.47
N PRO A 18 -8.38 2.54 -33.62
CA PRO A 18 -8.95 1.52 -32.75
C PRO A 18 -8.64 1.80 -31.28
N ILE A 19 -9.70 2.00 -30.49
CA ILE A 19 -9.62 2.09 -29.03
C ILE A 19 -10.15 0.75 -28.51
N PRO A 20 -9.38 -0.02 -27.72
CA PRO A 20 -9.86 -1.28 -27.15
C PRO A 20 -11.14 -1.07 -26.34
N SER A 21 -12.24 -1.69 -26.76
CA SER A 21 -13.47 -1.73 -25.97
C SER A 21 -13.39 -2.86 -24.96
N THR A 22 -13.23 -2.55 -23.69
CA THR A 22 -13.28 -3.55 -22.61
C THR A 22 -14.73 -3.84 -22.24
N VAL A 23 -15.09 -5.11 -22.09
CA VAL A 23 -16.40 -5.50 -21.54
C VAL A 23 -16.41 -5.19 -20.05
N CYS A 24 -17.29 -4.28 -19.62
CA CYS A 24 -17.50 -3.95 -18.22
C CYS A 24 -18.68 -4.77 -17.67
N SER A 25 -18.45 -5.51 -16.60
CA SER A 25 -19.47 -6.27 -15.86
C SER A 25 -19.55 -5.82 -14.41
N GLY A 26 -20.72 -5.91 -13.79
CA GLY A 26 -20.92 -5.61 -12.37
C GLY A 26 -21.87 -4.44 -12.14
N LYS A 27 -21.89 -3.93 -10.90
CA LYS A 27 -22.69 -2.77 -10.48
C LYS A 27 -21.77 -1.61 -10.13
N ARG A 28 -22.27 -0.37 -10.26
CA ARG A 28 -21.54 0.81 -9.78
C ARG A 28 -21.63 0.87 -8.27
N GLU A 29 -20.51 0.64 -7.60
CA GLU A 29 -20.43 0.58 -6.13
C GLU A 29 -19.15 1.23 -5.59
N LYS A 30 -19.11 1.46 -4.27
CA LYS A 30 -17.90 1.86 -3.53
C LYS A 30 -17.50 0.67 -2.65
N CYS A 31 -16.62 -0.19 -3.15
CA CYS A 31 -16.18 -1.38 -2.43
C CYS A 31 -14.66 -1.54 -2.49
N ILE A 32 -14.12 -2.37 -1.59
CA ILE A 32 -12.74 -2.85 -1.66
C ILE A 32 -12.68 -3.99 -2.68
N ILE A 33 -11.51 -4.20 -3.28
CA ILE A 33 -11.29 -5.30 -4.23
C ILE A 33 -11.41 -6.67 -3.53
N GLY A 34 -11.92 -7.69 -4.22
CA GLY A 34 -12.14 -9.01 -3.62
C GLY A 34 -10.86 -9.78 -3.25
N LYS A 35 -9.70 -9.41 -3.79
CA LYS A 35 -8.41 -10.05 -3.50
C LYS A 35 -7.39 -9.01 -3.06
N GLU A 36 -7.44 -8.62 -1.80
CA GLU A 36 -6.52 -7.63 -1.24
C GLU A 36 -5.09 -8.18 -1.08
N ASN A 37 -4.93 -9.35 -0.43
CA ASN A 37 -3.63 -10.02 -0.24
C ASN A 37 -2.52 -9.08 0.29
N ASN A 38 -2.84 -8.26 1.30
CA ASN A 38 -2.01 -7.14 1.74
C ASN A 38 -0.63 -7.55 2.32
N PHE A 39 -0.44 -8.80 2.76
CA PHE A 39 0.72 -9.19 3.57
C PHE A 39 1.70 -10.17 2.90
N LYS A 40 1.28 -10.88 1.84
CA LYS A 40 2.12 -11.91 1.20
C LYS A 40 3.37 -11.31 0.56
N GLN A 41 3.20 -10.34 -0.34
CA GLN A 41 4.31 -9.73 -1.07
C GLN A 41 5.27 -8.97 -0.14
N PRO A 42 4.80 -8.18 0.85
CA PRO A 42 5.71 -7.58 1.83
C PRO A 42 6.52 -8.60 2.63
N GLY A 43 5.91 -9.72 3.04
CA GLY A 43 6.59 -10.81 3.73
C GLY A 43 7.68 -11.46 2.88
N GLU A 44 7.37 -11.80 1.63
CA GLU A 44 8.33 -12.34 0.67
C GLU A 44 9.48 -11.35 0.43
N ARG A 45 9.17 -10.06 0.30
CA ARG A 45 10.17 -9.01 0.14
C ARG A 45 11.12 -8.93 1.34
N TYR A 46 10.60 -8.94 2.56
CA TYR A 46 11.43 -8.92 3.77
C TYR A 46 12.33 -10.16 3.86
N ARG A 47 11.80 -11.36 3.57
CA ARG A 47 12.59 -12.60 3.56
C ARG A 47 13.70 -12.61 2.51
N SER A 48 13.53 -11.88 1.40
CA SER A 48 14.56 -11.74 0.37
C SER A 48 15.74 -10.83 0.75
N PHE A 49 15.65 -10.08 1.85
CA PHE A 49 16.72 -9.17 2.28
C PHE A 49 17.89 -9.94 2.89
N SER A 50 19.10 -9.46 2.61
CA SER A 50 20.29 -9.82 3.39
C SER A 50 20.13 -9.39 4.85
N ALA A 51 20.82 -10.08 5.76
CA ALA A 51 20.67 -9.86 7.20
C ALA A 51 20.93 -8.40 7.62
N ASP A 52 21.96 -7.75 7.05
CA ASP A 52 22.27 -6.33 7.29
C ASP A 52 21.12 -5.40 6.86
N ARG A 53 20.42 -5.75 5.78
CA ARG A 53 19.29 -4.98 5.27
C ARG A 53 18.04 -5.20 6.12
N GLN A 54 17.79 -6.43 6.57
CA GLN A 54 16.70 -6.72 7.51
C GLN A 54 16.88 -5.90 8.79
N GLU A 55 18.10 -5.86 9.33
CA GLU A 55 18.41 -5.13 10.55
C GLU A 55 18.20 -3.62 10.38
N ARG A 56 18.70 -3.02 9.29
CA ARG A 56 18.43 -1.61 8.97
C ARG A 56 16.94 -1.31 8.83
N PHE A 57 16.17 -2.23 8.23
CA PHE A 57 14.74 -2.06 8.06
C PHE A 57 14.00 -2.09 9.40
N ILE A 58 14.36 -3.03 10.28
CA ILE A 58 13.81 -3.14 11.64
C ILE A 58 14.09 -1.86 12.43
N ASN A 59 15.34 -1.36 12.40
CA ASN A 59 15.71 -0.15 13.14
C ASN A 59 14.91 1.08 12.69
N ARG A 60 14.69 1.26 11.39
CA ARG A 60 13.83 2.34 10.88
C ARG A 60 12.39 2.27 11.41
N TRP A 61 11.83 1.07 11.52
CA TRP A 61 10.49 0.89 12.06
C TRP A 61 10.43 1.15 13.57
N ILE A 62 11.48 0.79 14.30
CA ILE A 62 11.59 1.09 15.72
C ILE A 62 11.66 2.60 15.93
N ASP A 63 12.50 3.30 15.19
CA ASP A 63 12.62 4.75 15.27
C ASP A 63 11.27 5.43 14.99
N ALA A 64 10.58 5.01 13.93
CA ALA A 64 9.27 5.54 13.56
C ALA A 64 8.18 5.26 14.62
N LEU A 65 8.15 4.06 15.20
CA LEU A 65 7.13 3.67 16.19
C LEU A 65 7.44 4.13 17.62
N SER A 66 8.65 4.62 17.86
CA SER A 66 9.09 5.22 19.12
C SER A 66 8.74 6.70 19.22
N ASP A 67 8.27 7.33 18.14
CA ASP A 67 7.86 8.73 18.16
C ASP A 67 6.78 8.98 19.24
N PRO A 68 6.92 10.01 20.10
CA PRO A 68 5.96 10.30 21.16
C PRO A 68 4.51 10.52 20.71
N ARG A 69 4.31 10.89 19.44
CA ARG A 69 2.99 11.10 18.84
C ARG A 69 2.32 9.80 18.42
N VAL A 70 3.07 8.70 18.35
CA VAL A 70 2.55 7.37 18.02
C VAL A 70 1.93 6.76 19.26
N THR A 71 0.61 6.63 19.24
CA THR A 71 -0.15 6.02 20.34
C THR A 71 0.15 4.53 20.44
N HIS A 72 -0.12 3.96 21.62
CA HIS A 72 0.00 2.51 21.84
C HIS A 72 -0.87 1.71 20.86
N GLU A 73 -2.07 2.21 20.55
CA GLU A 73 -2.98 1.60 19.58
C GLU A 73 -2.36 1.53 18.19
N ILE A 74 -1.86 2.65 17.68
CA ILE A 74 -1.20 2.71 16.36
C ILE A 74 -0.02 1.75 16.33
N ARG A 75 0.80 1.72 17.40
CA ARG A 75 1.93 0.80 17.52
C ARG A 75 1.50 -0.67 17.46
N SER A 76 0.42 -1.03 18.17
CA SER A 76 -0.13 -2.38 18.17
C SER A 76 -0.63 -2.81 16.79
N ILE A 77 -1.35 -1.92 16.08
CA ILE A 77 -1.84 -2.17 14.72
C ILE A 77 -0.67 -2.45 13.77
N TRP A 78 0.37 -1.62 13.80
CA TRP A 78 1.54 -1.81 12.94
C TRP A 78 2.29 -3.11 13.28
N ILE A 79 2.47 -3.43 14.56
CA ILE A 79 3.07 -4.71 14.97
C ILE A 79 2.25 -5.89 14.46
N SER A 80 0.91 -5.82 14.51
CA SER A 80 0.01 -6.84 13.96
C SER A 80 0.21 -7.01 12.45
N TYR A 81 0.24 -5.92 11.68
CA TYR A 81 0.48 -5.97 10.23
C TYR A 81 1.85 -6.56 9.88
N TRP A 82 2.91 -6.16 10.57
CA TRP A 82 4.23 -6.73 10.35
C TRP A 82 4.31 -8.21 10.72
N SER A 83 3.58 -8.63 11.76
CA SER A 83 3.47 -10.05 12.15
C SER A 83 2.71 -10.88 11.12
N GLN A 84 1.68 -10.30 10.48
CA GLN A 84 0.96 -10.94 9.37
C GLN A 84 1.83 -11.08 8.11
N ALA A 85 2.70 -10.11 7.84
CA ALA A 85 3.67 -10.19 6.75
C ALA A 85 4.77 -11.23 7.01
N ASP A 86 5.41 -11.17 8.19
CA ASP A 86 6.39 -12.15 8.63
C ASP A 86 6.46 -12.21 10.17
N LYS A 87 6.32 -13.41 10.73
CA LYS A 87 6.30 -13.61 12.19
C LYS A 87 7.59 -13.11 12.86
N SER A 88 8.75 -13.35 12.24
CA SER A 88 10.04 -12.96 12.81
C SER A 88 10.22 -11.45 12.81
N LEU A 89 9.72 -10.76 11.77
CA LEU A 89 9.74 -9.30 11.68
C LEU A 89 8.92 -8.66 12.80
N GLY A 90 7.66 -9.08 12.93
CA GLY A 90 6.76 -8.55 13.97
C GLY A 90 7.31 -8.77 15.37
N GLN A 91 7.85 -9.95 15.65
CA GLN A 91 8.48 -10.26 16.94
C GLN A 91 9.70 -9.38 17.23
N LYS A 92 10.63 -9.24 16.27
CA LYS A 92 11.84 -8.41 16.46
C LYS A 92 11.51 -6.94 16.74
N ILE A 93 10.50 -6.39 16.05
CA ILE A 93 10.02 -5.02 16.29
C ILE A 93 9.35 -4.91 17.67
N ALA A 94 8.44 -5.83 18.01
CA ALA A 94 7.71 -5.79 19.28
C ALA A 94 8.64 -5.91 20.49
N SER A 95 9.62 -6.84 20.44
CA SER A 95 10.59 -7.04 21.52
C SER A 95 11.44 -5.80 21.79
N ARG A 96 11.85 -5.06 20.75
CA ARG A 96 12.69 -3.86 20.91
C ARG A 96 11.90 -2.62 21.37
N LEU A 97 10.59 -2.59 21.13
CA LEU A 97 9.70 -1.52 21.59
C LEU A 97 9.10 -1.78 22.98
N ASN A 98 9.47 -2.88 23.66
CA ASN A 98 8.90 -3.31 24.95
C ASN A 98 7.36 -3.40 24.95
N VAL A 99 6.75 -3.63 23.79
CA VAL A 99 5.29 -3.81 23.68
C VAL A 99 4.98 -5.25 24.06
N ARG A 100 4.26 -5.45 25.16
CA ARG A 100 3.76 -6.79 25.52
C ARG A 100 2.75 -7.25 24.45
N PRO A 101 2.81 -8.50 23.98
CA PRO A 101 1.76 -9.04 23.12
C PRO A 101 0.44 -9.01 23.91
N SER A 102 -0.58 -8.32 23.41
CA SER A 102 -1.94 -8.59 23.85
C SER A 102 -2.36 -9.91 23.22
N ILE A 103 -2.54 -10.90 24.09
CA ILE A 103 -3.12 -12.22 23.80
C ILE A 103 -4.58 -12.03 23.39
#